data_AF-A0A971WCV7-F1
#
_entry.id   AF-A0A971WCV7-F1
#
_cell.length_a   1.000
_cell.length_b   1.000
_cell.length_c   1.000
_cell.angle_alpha   90.00
_cell.angle_beta   90.00
_cell.angle_gamma   90.00
#
_symmetry.space_group_name_H-M   'P 1'
#
loop_
_entity.id
_entity.type
_entity.pdbx_description
1 polymer ?
#
loop_
_entity_poly.entity_id
_entity_poly.type
_entity_poly.pdbx_seq_one_letter_code
_entity_poly.pdbx_strand_id
1 'polypeptide(L)' 'MTETMLGEQTRHSELEPLKNIEDNYEKIVLSMDESYVQSYEGIKAINIIDYLLTDE' A
#
# COMPACT_ATOMS: atom_id res chain seq x y z
N MET A 1 -3.37 -10.31 13.60
CA MET A 1 -3.12 -8.98 14.22
C MET A 1 -3.40 -7.97 13.13
N THR A 2 -4.30 -7.02 13.32
CA THR A 2 -4.53 -5.95 12.34
C THR A 2 -4.21 -4.65 13.06
N GLU A 3 -2.95 -4.27 12.97
CA GLU A 3 -2.46 -2.97 13.41
C GLU A 3 -2.48 -2.04 12.20
N THR A 4 -2.84 -0.79 12.42
CA THR A 4 -2.86 0.27 11.39
C THR A 4 -1.51 0.35 10.65
N MET A 5 -1.50 0.74 9.37
CA MET A 5 -0.26 0.90 8.58
C MET A 5 0.65 2.04 9.07
N LEU A 6 0.28 2.70 10.18
CA LEU A 6 1.09 3.71 10.87
C LEU A 6 2.38 3.14 11.48
N GLY A 7 2.40 1.86 11.86
CA GLY A 7 3.58 1.23 12.47
C GLY A 7 4.65 0.90 11.43
N GLU A 8 5.88 1.39 11.62
CA GLU A 8 7.01 1.10 10.71
C GLU A 8 7.27 -0.41 10.60
N GLN A 9 7.13 -1.15 11.71
CA GLN A 9 7.29 -2.60 11.74
C GLN A 9 6.18 -3.33 10.96
N THR A 10 4.92 -2.97 11.19
CA THR A 10 3.76 -3.51 10.47
C THR A 10 3.90 -3.26 8.97
N ARG A 11 4.26 -2.02 8.60
CA ARG A 11 4.48 -1.65 7.21
C ARG A 11 5.63 -2.43 6.56
N HIS A 12 6.71 -2.71 7.30
CA HIS A 12 7.79 -3.54 6.77
C HIS A 12 7.30 -4.96 6.49
N SER A 13 6.64 -5.61 7.45
CA SER A 13 6.12 -6.97 7.30
C SER A 13 5.04 -7.12 6.22
N GLU A 14 4.17 -6.13 6.04
CA GLU A 14 3.13 -6.14 5.00
C GLU A 14 3.69 -5.86 3.59
N LEU A 15 4.76 -5.05 3.48
CA LEU A 15 5.40 -4.72 2.19
C LEU A 15 6.44 -5.75 1.75
N GLU A 16 7.09 -6.45 2.67
CA GLU A 16 8.09 -7.50 2.38
C GLU A 16 7.60 -8.58 1.40
N PRO A 17 6.40 -9.19 1.57
CA PRO A 17 5.90 -10.18 0.61
C PRO A 17 5.64 -9.57 -0.77
N LEU A 18 5.19 -8.31 -0.84
CA LEU A 18 5.00 -7.62 -2.13
C LEU A 18 6.32 -7.34 -2.83
N LYS A 19 7.38 -6.97 -2.10
CA LYS A 19 8.72 -6.74 -2.67
C LYS A 19 9.36 -8.03 -3.20
N ASN A 20 9.11 -9.16 -2.55
CA ASN A 20 9.67 -10.46 -2.93
C ASN A 20 9.04 -11.07 -4.21
N ILE A 21 7.97 -10.46 -4.75
CA ILE A 21 7.38 -10.90 -6.01
C ILE A 21 8.15 -10.26 -7.17
N GLU A 22 9.02 -11.06 -7.79
CA GLU A 22 9.75 -10.71 -9.00
C GLU A 22 8.84 -10.77 -10.25
N ASP A 23 7.87 -9.86 -10.30
CA ASP A 23 7.08 -9.59 -11.50
C ASP A 23 7.29 -8.14 -11.98
N ASN A 24 6.93 -7.89 -13.23
CA ASN A 24 6.96 -6.56 -13.84
C ASN A 24 5.59 -5.85 -13.78
N TYR A 25 4.65 -6.35 -12.97
CA TYR A 25 3.34 -5.74 -12.83
C TYR A 25 3.38 -4.64 -11.78
N GLU A 26 2.57 -3.61 -11.98
CA GLU A 26 2.45 -2.53 -11.02
C GLU A 26 1.80 -3.05 -9.73
N LYS A 27 2.48 -2.86 -8.61
CA LYS A 27 2.01 -3.28 -7.28
C LYS A 27 1.34 -2.10 -6.60
N ILE A 28 0.14 -2.32 -6.04
CA ILE A 28 -0.68 -1.29 -5.40
C ILE A 28 -1.12 -1.77 -4.02
N VAL A 29 -1.01 -0.91 -3.02
CA VAL A 29 -1.53 -1.10 -1.66
C VAL A 29 -2.70 -0.14 -1.46
N LEU A 30 -3.86 -0.69 -1.12
CA LEU A 30 -5.06 0.07 -0.76
C LEU A 30 -5.14 0.19 0.77
N SER A 31 -5.23 1.40 1.30
CA SER A 31 -5.43 1.63 2.73
C SER A 31 -6.52 2.69 2.99
N MET A 32 -7.12 2.64 4.19
CA MET A 32 -7.98 3.70 4.72
C MET A 32 -7.18 4.79 5.46
N ASP A 33 -5.88 4.58 5.67
CA ASP A 33 -5.04 5.54 6.38
C ASP A 33 -4.82 6.81 5.56
N GLU A 34 -4.92 7.98 6.20
CA GLU A 34 -4.51 9.27 5.66
C GLU A 34 -2.97 9.37 5.67
N SER A 35 -2.34 8.57 4.82
CA SER A 35 -0.90 8.55 4.60
C SER A 35 -0.54 9.57 3.52
N TYR A 36 0.36 10.51 3.84
CA TYR A 36 0.98 11.40 2.85
C TYR A 36 1.93 10.66 1.89
N VAL A 37 2.28 9.40 2.20
CA VAL A 37 3.16 8.62 1.34
C VAL A 37 2.35 7.93 0.26
N GLN A 38 2.59 8.32 -0.99
CA GLN A 38 1.90 7.83 -2.18
C GLN A 38 2.59 6.61 -2.83
N SER A 39 3.81 6.28 -2.41
CA SER A 39 4.55 5.13 -2.93
C SER A 39 5.64 4.64 -1.99
N TYR A 40 5.87 3.33 -1.97
CA TYR A 40 6.88 2.63 -1.21
C TYR A 40 7.74 1.77 -2.14
N GLU A 41 8.98 2.18 -2.45
CA GLU A 41 9.92 1.38 -3.25
C GLU A 41 9.32 0.81 -4.55
N GLY A 42 8.53 1.62 -5.27
CA GLY A 42 7.87 1.21 -6.52
C GLY A 42 6.47 0.60 -6.35
N ILE A 43 6.02 0.35 -5.11
CA ILE A 43 4.65 -0.03 -4.77
C ILE A 43 3.83 1.24 -4.58
N LYS A 44 2.75 1.44 -5.34
CA LYS A 44 1.85 2.60 -5.14
C LYS A 44 1.01 2.41 -3.88
N ALA A 45 0.83 3.48 -3.12
CA ALA A 45 -0.07 3.50 -1.97
C ALA A 45 -1.25 4.43 -2.32
N ILE A 46 -2.46 3.88 -2.34
CA ILE A 46 -3.67 4.58 -2.75
C ILE A 46 -4.71 4.49 -1.63
N ASN A 47 -5.41 5.61 -1.38
CA ASN A 47 -6.52 5.60 -0.45
C ASN A 47 -7.70 4.82 -1.06
N ILE A 48 -8.29 3.92 -0.28
CA ILE A 48 -9.39 3.06 -0.77
C ILE A 48 -10.63 3.87 -1.15
N ILE A 49 -10.91 5.00 -0.48
CA ILE A 49 -12.06 5.85 -0.80
C ILE A 49 -11.83 6.50 -2.15
N ASP A 50 -10.64 7.06 -2.38
CA ASP A 50 -10.28 7.64 -3.68
C ASP A 50 -10.36 6.60 -4.79
N TYR A 51 -9.87 5.38 -4.55
CA TYR A 51 -9.95 4.27 -5.52
C TYR A 51 -11.40 3.90 -5.86
N LEU A 52 -12.27 3.81 -4.86
CA LEU A 52 -13.69 3.46 -5.06
C LEU A 52 -14.52 4.59 -5.65
N LEU A 53 -14.14 5.85 -5.41
CA LEU A 53 -14.76 7.04 -6.00
C LEU A 53 -14.18 7.41 -7.36
N THR A 54 -13.23 6.62 -7.88
CA THR A 54 -12.76 6.78 -9.25
C THR A 54 -13.87 6.25 -10.17
N ASP A 55 -14.82 7.12 -10.53
CA ASP A 55 -15.77 6.89 -11.61
C ASP A 55 -14.97 6.94 -12.94
N GLU A 56 -14.96 5.84 -13.69
CA GLU A 56 -14.48 5.83 -15.09
C GLU A 56 -15.34 6.74 -15.98
#